data_AF-A0A2K8WZS8-F1
#
_entry.id   AF-A0A2K8WZS8-F1
#
_cell.length_a   1.000
_cell.length_b   1.000
_cell.length_c   1.000
_cell.angle_alpha   90.00
_cell.angle_beta   90.00
_cell.angle_gamma   90.00
#
_symmetry.space_group_name_H-M   'P 1'
#
loop_
_entity.id
_entity.type
_entity.pdbx_description
1 polymer ?
#
loop_
_entity_poly.entity_id
_entity_poly.type
_entity_poly.pdbx_seq_one_letter_code
_entity_poly.pdbx_strand_id
1 'polypeptide(L)'
;MQLIKSHNAYIFAKKSLSAALWNQRLEKIESIHTVDTIEEVILLLTNQYHLNSEQIDNIRAVYKEESIAFYRLFGNTHEAFKIQKIYLNLENAKGQLIYWKDWDFIFQKMEDAYLLWVYIGGHADLQREIKLSTFDIAEFKRIGETHIDYLVDTLKTTKSSSVYEQAKKDNRVLR
;
A
#
# COMPACT_ATOMS: atom_id res chain seq x y z
N MET A 1 -19.00 7.40 0.95
CA MET A 1 -17.67 6.78 1.20
C MET A 1 -17.62 5.43 0.47
N GLN A 2 -16.46 4.78 0.38
CA GLN A 2 -16.34 3.51 -0.34
C GLN A 2 -15.43 2.51 0.39
N LEU A 3 -15.81 1.23 0.30
CA LEU A 3 -14.97 0.09 0.64
C LEU A 3 -14.60 -0.65 -0.65
N ILE A 4 -13.32 -0.70 -0.95
CA ILE A 4 -12.78 -1.37 -2.14
C ILE A 4 -12.08 -2.64 -1.68
N LYS A 5 -12.61 -3.80 -2.05
CA LYS A 5 -11.96 -5.09 -1.77
C LYS A 5 -10.87 -5.33 -2.81
N SER A 6 -9.63 -5.44 -2.36
CA SER A 6 -8.46 -5.63 -3.21
C SER A 6 -7.39 -6.39 -2.45
N HIS A 7 -6.91 -7.50 -3.00
CA HIS A 7 -5.77 -8.27 -2.50
C HIS A 7 -5.78 -8.53 -0.98
N ASN A 8 -6.69 -9.41 -0.53
CA ASN A 8 -6.86 -9.83 0.88
C ASN A 8 -7.08 -8.66 1.89
N ALA A 9 -7.39 -7.47 1.40
CA ALA A 9 -7.65 -6.29 2.22
C ALA A 9 -8.84 -5.51 1.66
N TYR A 10 -9.41 -4.67 2.51
CA TYR A 10 -10.27 -3.58 2.09
C TYR A 10 -9.49 -2.27 2.13
N ILE A 11 -9.67 -1.44 1.11
CA ILE A 11 -9.30 -0.03 1.14
C ILE A 11 -10.56 0.74 1.51
N PHE A 12 -10.53 1.43 2.65
CA PHE A 12 -11.56 2.36 3.04
C PHE A 12 -11.20 3.75 2.54
N ALA A 13 -12.02 4.28 1.63
CA ALA A 13 -11.93 5.63 1.11
C ALA A 13 -13.05 6.48 1.72
N LYS A 14 -12.69 7.56 2.42
CA LYS A 14 -13.66 8.47 3.05
C LYS A 14 -14.49 9.29 2.05
N LYS A 15 -14.16 9.21 0.77
CA LYS A 15 -14.89 9.84 -0.33
C LYS A 15 -15.30 8.81 -1.38
N SER A 16 -16.30 9.19 -2.18
CA SER A 16 -16.72 8.40 -3.32
C SER A 16 -15.92 8.81 -4.56
N LEU A 17 -15.33 7.83 -5.23
CA LEU A 17 -14.58 7.98 -6.48
C LEU A 17 -15.14 7.02 -7.52
N SER A 18 -14.86 7.30 -8.80
CA SER A 18 -15.41 6.49 -9.90
C SER A 18 -14.77 5.09 -9.93
N ALA A 19 -15.55 4.08 -10.30
CA ALA A 19 -15.03 2.73 -10.51
C ALA A 19 -13.92 2.70 -11.59
N ALA A 20 -14.02 3.57 -12.60
CA ALA A 20 -12.99 3.74 -13.63
C ALA A 20 -11.65 4.21 -13.02
N LEU A 21 -11.68 5.17 -12.10
CA LEU A 21 -10.47 5.61 -11.40
C LEU A 21 -9.86 4.46 -10.59
N TRP A 22 -10.68 3.71 -9.86
CA TRP A 22 -10.17 2.57 -9.09
C TRP A 22 -9.53 1.51 -9.98
N ASN A 23 -10.19 1.13 -11.08
CA ASN A 23 -9.65 0.17 -12.04
C ASN A 23 -8.33 0.64 -12.68
N GLN A 24 -8.16 1.95 -12.83
CA GLN A 24 -6.90 2.53 -13.30
C GLN A 24 -5.80 2.48 -12.24
N ARG A 25 -6.15 2.62 -10.95
CA ARG A 25 -5.19 2.84 -9.85
C ARG A 25 -4.84 1.61 -9.04
N LEU A 26 -5.72 0.63 -8.93
CA LEU A 26 -5.49 -0.59 -8.13
C LEU A 26 -5.58 -1.83 -9.01
N GLU A 27 -4.66 -2.76 -8.82
CA GLU A 27 -4.71 -4.08 -9.44
C GLU A 27 -5.63 -5.01 -8.62
N LYS A 28 -6.31 -5.95 -9.30
CA LYS A 28 -7.08 -7.04 -8.66
C LYS A 28 -8.21 -6.56 -7.72
N ILE A 29 -8.97 -5.56 -8.16
CA ILE A 29 -10.20 -5.17 -7.48
C ILE A 29 -11.22 -6.30 -7.59
N GLU A 30 -11.72 -6.77 -6.45
CA GLU A 30 -12.77 -7.78 -6.35
C GLU A 30 -14.16 -7.15 -6.29
N SER A 31 -14.31 -6.09 -5.50
CA SER A 31 -15.59 -5.37 -5.36
C SER A 31 -15.39 -3.93 -4.89
N ILE A 32 -16.38 -3.09 -5.20
CA ILE A 32 -16.48 -1.71 -4.71
C ILE A 32 -17.87 -1.54 -4.10
N HIS A 33 -17.92 -1.22 -2.81
CA HIS A 33 -19.15 -0.94 -2.08
C HIS A 33 -19.20 0.55 -1.75
N THR A 34 -20.19 1.26 -2.29
CA THR A 34 -20.50 2.61 -1.83
C THR A 34 -21.32 2.49 -0.55
N VAL A 35 -20.89 3.21 0.48
CA VAL A 35 -21.52 3.23 1.81
C VAL A 35 -21.81 4.67 2.20
N ASP A 36 -22.96 4.87 2.84
CA ASP A 36 -23.46 6.21 3.21
C ASP A 36 -23.11 6.55 4.65
N THR A 37 -22.99 5.54 5.51
CA THR A 37 -22.68 5.71 6.94
C THR A 37 -21.47 4.88 7.38
N ILE A 38 -20.80 5.32 8.46
CA ILE A 38 -19.70 4.55 9.05
C ILE A 38 -20.21 3.24 9.70
N GLU A 39 -21.48 3.22 10.13
CA GLU A 39 -22.07 2.02 10.73
C GLU A 39 -22.29 0.90 9.70
N GLU A 40 -22.54 1.23 8.42
CA GLU A 40 -22.53 0.23 7.33
C GLU A 40 -21.15 -0.39 7.14
N VAL A 41 -20.08 0.41 7.20
CA VAL A 41 -18.69 -0.06 7.14
C VAL A 41 -18.42 -1.02 8.31
N ILE A 42 -18.79 -0.62 9.53
CA ILE A 42 -18.63 -1.44 10.73
C ILE A 42 -19.40 -2.75 10.61
N LEU A 43 -20.64 -2.72 10.12
CA LEU A 43 -21.47 -3.91 9.94
C LEU A 43 -20.81 -4.90 8.96
N LEU A 44 -20.36 -4.41 7.80
CA LEU A 44 -19.70 -5.24 6.79
C LEU A 44 -18.41 -5.87 7.34
N LEU A 45 -17.57 -5.08 8.01
CA LEU A 45 -16.31 -5.57 8.57
C LEU A 45 -16.53 -6.50 9.77
N THR A 46 -17.53 -6.25 10.60
CA THR A 46 -17.92 -7.13 11.72
C THR A 46 -18.37 -8.49 11.19
N ASN A 47 -19.15 -8.52 10.11
CA ASN A 47 -19.57 -9.78 9.49
C ASN A 47 -18.39 -10.54 8.88
N GLN A 48 -17.40 -9.83 8.33
CA GLN A 48 -16.25 -10.44 7.68
C GLN A 48 -15.18 -10.92 8.68
N TYR A 49 -14.94 -10.17 9.75
CA TYR A 49 -13.79 -10.35 10.65
C TYR A 49 -14.18 -10.65 12.09
N HIS A 50 -15.47 -10.66 12.43
CA HIS A 50 -15.98 -10.85 13.80
C HIS A 50 -15.42 -9.82 14.80
N LEU A 51 -15.44 -8.54 14.41
CA LEU A 51 -14.86 -7.45 15.19
C LEU A 51 -15.44 -7.34 16.61
N ASN A 52 -14.57 -7.02 17.57
CA ASN A 52 -14.96 -6.68 18.93
C ASN A 52 -15.23 -5.17 19.12
N SER A 53 -15.72 -4.78 20.29
CA SER A 53 -16.06 -3.37 20.58
C SER A 53 -14.88 -2.41 20.43
N GLU A 54 -13.68 -2.81 20.88
CA GLU A 54 -12.48 -1.97 20.77
C GLU A 54 -12.11 -1.70 19.31
N GLN A 55 -12.22 -2.72 18.46
CA GLN A 55 -11.94 -2.59 17.01
C GLN A 55 -12.97 -1.73 16.30
N ILE A 56 -14.24 -1.85 16.70
CA ILE A 56 -15.32 -1.00 16.21
C ILE A 56 -15.04 0.46 16.58
N ASP A 57 -14.64 0.73 17.83
CA ASP A 57 -14.32 2.09 18.27
C ASP A 57 -13.08 2.65 17.56
N ASN A 58 -12.10 1.80 17.26
CA ASN A 58 -10.94 2.17 16.42
C ASN A 58 -11.36 2.57 15.00
N ILE A 59 -12.32 1.88 14.37
CA ILE A 59 -12.86 2.27 13.06
C ILE A 59 -13.56 3.62 13.15
N ARG A 60 -14.34 3.87 14.19
CA ARG A 60 -15.00 5.17 14.40
C ARG A 60 -14.00 6.30 14.62
N ALA A 61 -12.91 6.04 15.35
CA ALA A 61 -11.83 7.01 15.54
C ALA A 61 -11.13 7.34 14.21
N VAL A 62 -10.83 6.29 13.43
CA VAL A 62 -10.28 6.42 12.07
C VAL A 62 -11.18 7.26 11.18
N TYR A 63 -12.49 7.06 11.22
CA TYR A 63 -13.44 7.87 10.43
C TYR A 63 -13.35 9.37 10.73
N LYS A 64 -13.21 9.74 12.02
CA LYS A 64 -13.15 11.13 12.49
C LYS A 64 -11.85 11.88 12.15
N GLU A 65 -10.79 11.16 11.77
CA GLU A 65 -9.50 11.79 11.46
C GLU A 65 -9.52 12.46 10.06
N GLU A 66 -9.53 13.78 9.99
CA GLU A 66 -9.68 14.47 8.69
C GLU A 66 -8.42 14.47 7.81
N SER A 67 -7.24 14.30 8.41
CA SER A 67 -5.94 14.40 7.72
C SER A 67 -5.63 13.22 6.79
N ILE A 68 -6.35 12.10 6.92
CA ILE A 68 -6.08 10.87 6.17
C ILE A 68 -7.34 10.45 5.42
N ALA A 69 -7.22 10.37 4.09
CA ALA A 69 -8.33 10.04 3.19
C ALA A 69 -8.53 8.53 3.00
N PHE A 70 -7.47 7.73 3.16
CA PHE A 70 -7.43 6.32 2.80
C PHE A 70 -6.86 5.46 3.92
N TYR A 71 -7.46 4.29 4.13
CA TYR A 71 -7.00 3.30 5.11
C TYR A 71 -7.02 1.90 4.51
N ARG A 72 -6.03 1.08 4.86
CA ARG A 72 -6.00 -0.35 4.59
C ARG A 72 -6.57 -1.08 5.81
N LEU A 73 -7.57 -1.92 5.58
CA LEU A 73 -8.23 -2.76 6.58
C LEU A 73 -7.97 -4.21 6.20
N PHE A 74 -7.34 -4.98 7.07
CA PHE A 74 -6.93 -6.35 6.74
C PHE A 74 -6.79 -7.19 8.00
N GLY A 75 -6.83 -8.50 7.81
CA GLY A 75 -6.81 -9.50 8.88
C GLY A 75 -7.50 -10.77 8.38
N ASN A 76 -7.21 -11.90 9.00
CA ASN A 76 -7.89 -13.18 8.74
C ASN A 76 -8.81 -13.61 9.90
N THR A 77 -8.64 -12.99 11.06
CA THR A 77 -9.43 -13.17 12.28
C THR A 77 -9.61 -11.82 12.96
N HIS A 78 -10.48 -11.75 13.97
CA HIS A 78 -10.62 -10.54 14.78
C HIS A 78 -9.28 -10.18 15.43
N GLU A 79 -8.56 -11.10 16.06
CA GLU A 79 -7.25 -10.81 16.69
C GLU A 79 -6.20 -10.25 15.70
N ALA A 80 -6.29 -10.65 14.43
CA ALA A 80 -5.38 -10.20 13.38
C ALA A 80 -5.86 -8.94 12.65
N PHE A 81 -7.05 -8.41 12.97
CA PHE A 81 -7.60 -7.24 12.30
C PHE A 81 -6.76 -5.99 12.60
N LYS A 82 -6.34 -5.32 11.53
CA LYS A 82 -5.48 -4.16 11.56
C LYS A 82 -6.05 -3.08 10.65
N ILE A 83 -5.88 -1.84 11.11
CA ILE A 83 -6.15 -0.64 10.34
C ILE A 83 -4.83 0.08 10.15
N GLN A 84 -4.44 0.32 8.90
CA GLN A 84 -3.25 1.08 8.54
C GLN A 84 -3.64 2.33 7.77
N LYS A 85 -3.05 3.46 8.15
CA LYS A 85 -3.16 4.71 7.40
C LYS A 85 -2.45 4.54 6.06
N ILE A 86 -3.07 5.06 5.00
CA ILE A 86 -2.43 5.17 3.69
C ILE A 86 -2.18 6.66 3.44
N TYR A 87 -0.92 7.06 3.57
CA TYR A 87 -0.38 8.38 3.24
C TYR A 87 -0.18 8.53 1.73
N LEU A 88 0.01 7.42 1.00
CA LEU A 88 0.06 7.44 -0.46
C LEU A 88 -1.26 7.98 -1.01
N ASN A 89 -1.19 9.02 -1.84
CA ASN A 89 -2.36 9.54 -2.53
C ASN A 89 -2.75 8.60 -3.68
N LEU A 90 -3.71 7.69 -3.41
CA LEU A 90 -4.15 6.67 -4.35
C LEU A 90 -4.81 7.25 -5.62
N GLU A 91 -5.39 8.45 -5.56
CA GLU A 91 -5.99 9.08 -6.74
C GLU A 91 -4.96 9.53 -7.76
N ASN A 92 -3.83 10.03 -7.24
CA ASN A 92 -2.75 10.61 -8.02
C ASN A 92 -1.58 9.64 -8.20
N ALA A 93 -1.71 8.39 -7.75
CA ALA A 93 -0.70 7.37 -7.95
C ALA A 93 -0.46 7.14 -9.46
N LYS A 94 0.81 6.96 -9.82
CA LYS A 94 1.20 6.66 -11.21
C LYS A 94 0.93 5.18 -11.49
N GLY A 95 0.41 4.90 -12.69
CA GLY A 95 0.08 3.54 -13.09
C GLY A 95 -0.96 2.88 -12.18
N GLN A 96 -0.91 1.55 -12.16
CA GLN A 96 -1.77 0.68 -11.37
C GLN A 96 -0.95 0.05 -10.23
N LEU A 97 -1.31 0.38 -8.99
CA LEU A 97 -0.66 -0.13 -7.79
C LEU A 97 -0.95 -1.63 -7.62
N ILE A 98 0.09 -2.39 -7.37
CA ILE A 98 0.03 -3.84 -7.17
C ILE A 98 0.24 -4.17 -5.68
N TYR A 99 1.33 -3.67 -5.11
CA TYR A 99 1.72 -3.94 -3.73
C TYR A 99 2.57 -2.78 -3.22
N TRP A 100 2.32 -2.28 -2.01
CA TRP A 100 3.09 -1.17 -1.47
C TRP A 100 3.10 -1.21 0.05
N LYS A 101 4.13 -0.59 0.61
CA LYS A 101 4.25 -0.26 2.02
C LYS A 101 4.66 1.20 2.09
N ASP A 102 3.81 2.04 2.66
CA ASP A 102 4.06 3.48 2.76
C ASP A 102 5.41 3.76 3.39
N TRP A 103 6.14 4.73 2.82
CA TRP A 103 7.50 5.12 3.23
C TRP A 103 8.56 4.02 3.07
N ASP A 104 8.22 2.91 2.42
CA ASP A 104 9.11 1.76 2.24
C ASP A 104 9.29 1.40 0.76
N PHE A 105 8.20 1.03 0.07
CA PHE A 105 8.24 0.79 -1.38
C PHE A 105 6.87 0.89 -2.03
N ILE A 106 6.88 1.10 -3.34
CA ILE A 106 5.70 1.05 -4.21
C ILE A 106 6.01 0.13 -5.39
N PHE A 107 5.23 -0.93 -5.55
CA PHE A 107 5.26 -1.81 -6.70
C PHE A 107 4.00 -1.58 -7.56
N GLN A 108 4.21 -1.22 -8.82
CA GLN A 108 3.14 -0.80 -9.73
C GLN A 108 3.36 -1.30 -11.16
N LYS A 109 2.26 -1.39 -11.90
CA LYS A 109 2.22 -1.65 -13.34
C LYS A 109 2.02 -0.33 -14.09
N MET A 110 2.91 -0.06 -15.02
CA MET A 110 2.76 0.92 -16.10
C MET A 110 2.39 0.17 -17.39
N GLU A 111 1.96 0.90 -18.44
CA GLU A 111 1.47 0.31 -19.71
C GLU A 111 2.29 -0.90 -20.18
N ASP A 112 3.62 -0.75 -20.28
CA ASP A 112 4.54 -1.80 -20.76
C ASP A 112 5.62 -2.21 -19.75
N ALA A 113 5.42 -1.92 -18.46
CA ALA A 113 6.47 -2.15 -17.46
C ALA A 113 5.93 -2.42 -16.06
N TYR A 114 6.64 -3.27 -15.33
CA TYR A 114 6.50 -3.42 -13.89
C TYR A 114 7.61 -2.61 -13.22
N LEU A 115 7.23 -1.65 -12.37
CA LEU A 115 8.16 -0.73 -11.71
C LEU A 115 8.12 -0.93 -10.20
N LEU A 116 9.29 -1.10 -9.59
CA LEU A 116 9.50 -1.15 -8.15
C LEU A 116 10.24 0.11 -7.71
N TRP A 117 9.59 0.91 -6.88
CA TRP A 117 10.14 2.10 -6.25
C TRP A 117 10.49 1.75 -4.81
N VAL A 118 11.76 1.87 -4.42
CA VAL A 118 12.21 1.51 -3.06
C VAL A 118 12.87 2.69 -2.38
N TYR A 119 12.46 2.96 -1.14
CA TYR A 119 13.12 3.92 -0.26
C TYR A 119 14.32 3.25 0.44
N ILE A 120 15.52 3.75 0.17
CA ILE A 120 16.80 3.17 0.60
C ILE A 120 17.65 4.19 1.40
N GLY A 121 17.22 4.56 2.61
CA GLY A 121 17.97 5.45 3.50
C GLY A 121 17.16 5.91 4.72
N GLY A 122 17.83 6.26 5.82
CA GLY A 122 17.17 6.89 6.99
C GLY A 122 16.51 8.22 6.60
N HIS A 123 15.48 8.63 7.36
CA HIS A 123 14.59 9.78 7.08
C HIS A 123 14.59 10.25 5.61
N ALA A 124 14.04 9.42 4.72
CA ALA A 124 13.41 9.80 3.46
C ALA A 124 14.23 10.34 2.25
N ASP A 125 15.56 10.25 2.20
CA ASP A 125 16.30 11.00 1.16
C ASP A 125 16.76 10.24 -0.10
N LEU A 126 16.69 8.90 -0.16
CA LEU A 126 17.12 8.16 -1.36
C LEU A 126 16.06 7.18 -1.85
N GLN A 127 15.58 7.41 -3.07
CA GLN A 127 14.62 6.57 -3.77
C GLN A 127 15.28 5.93 -4.99
N ARG A 128 14.94 4.67 -5.26
CA ARG A 128 15.37 3.96 -6.47
C ARG A 128 14.17 3.39 -7.19
N GLU A 129 13.97 3.83 -8.43
CA GLU A 129 13.02 3.21 -9.37
C GLU A 129 13.75 2.12 -10.16
N ILE A 130 13.12 0.95 -10.27
CA ILE A 130 13.67 -0.20 -10.97
C ILE A 130 12.58 -0.79 -11.86
N LYS A 131 12.87 -0.92 -13.15
CA LYS A 131 12.08 -1.73 -14.06
C LYS A 131 12.42 -3.20 -13.83
N LEU A 132 11.43 -4.00 -13.44
CA LEU A 132 11.61 -5.43 -13.22
C LEU A 132 11.96 -6.15 -14.52
N SER A 133 12.87 -7.12 -14.43
CA SER A 133 13.25 -7.98 -15.54
C SER A 133 12.14 -8.98 -15.86
N THR A 134 12.21 -9.65 -17.02
CA THR A 134 11.31 -10.75 -17.36
C THR A 134 11.35 -11.89 -16.35
N PHE A 135 12.53 -12.18 -15.79
CA PHE A 135 12.70 -13.15 -14.71
C PHE A 135 11.96 -12.72 -13.44
N ASP A 136 12.17 -11.47 -12.98
CA ASP A 136 11.52 -11.00 -11.75
C ASP A 136 10.00 -10.93 -11.87
N ILE A 137 9.49 -10.60 -13.07
CA ILE A 137 8.05 -10.62 -13.35
C ILE A 137 7.53 -12.06 -13.29
N ALA A 138 8.27 -13.04 -13.81
CA ALA A 138 7.89 -14.45 -13.74
C ALA A 138 7.86 -14.95 -12.29
N GLU A 139 8.87 -14.61 -11.49
CA GLU A 139 8.93 -14.97 -10.07
C GLU A 139 7.83 -14.29 -9.25
N PHE A 140 7.57 -13.00 -9.46
CA PHE A 140 6.42 -12.32 -8.86
C PHE A 140 5.09 -13.04 -9.21
N LYS A 141 4.89 -13.46 -10.46
CA LYS A 141 3.68 -14.21 -10.85
C LYS A 141 3.61 -15.58 -10.19
N ARG A 142 4.75 -16.19 -9.84
CA ARG A 142 4.83 -17.53 -9.26
C ARG A 142 4.63 -17.53 -7.74
N ILE A 143 5.27 -16.61 -7.01
CA ILE A 143 5.29 -16.59 -5.53
C ILE A 143 4.73 -15.30 -4.92
N GLY A 144 4.23 -14.38 -5.74
CA GLY A 144 3.51 -13.19 -5.29
C GLY A 144 4.38 -12.16 -4.59
N GLU A 145 3.78 -11.50 -3.60
CA GLU A 145 4.37 -10.40 -2.82
C GLU A 145 5.71 -10.78 -2.15
N THR A 146 5.92 -12.06 -1.82
CA THR A 146 7.16 -12.56 -1.22
C THR A 146 8.40 -12.30 -2.10
N HIS A 147 8.28 -12.39 -3.42
CA HIS A 147 9.40 -12.03 -4.32
C HIS A 147 9.72 -10.54 -4.24
N ILE A 148 8.68 -9.70 -4.17
CA ILE A 148 8.84 -8.25 -4.11
C ILE A 148 9.50 -7.85 -2.78
N ASP A 149 9.06 -8.43 -1.68
CA ASP A 149 9.69 -8.22 -0.37
C ASP A 149 11.18 -8.63 -0.39
N TYR A 150 11.51 -9.77 -0.99
CA TYR A 150 12.91 -10.20 -1.17
C TYR A 150 13.74 -9.22 -2.00
N LEU A 151 13.19 -8.71 -3.12
CA LEU A 151 13.88 -7.71 -3.95
C LEU A 151 14.11 -6.41 -3.19
N VAL A 152 13.10 -5.92 -2.47
CA VAL A 152 13.19 -4.72 -1.62
C VAL A 152 14.29 -4.88 -0.58
N ASP A 153 14.30 -6.01 0.14
CA ASP A 153 15.31 -6.29 1.16
C ASP A 153 16.71 -6.39 0.56
N THR A 154 16.87 -7.04 -0.60
CA THR A 154 18.13 -7.10 -1.33
C THR A 154 18.63 -5.70 -1.68
N LEU A 155 17.75 -4.83 -2.19
CA LEU A 155 18.09 -3.47 -2.57
C LEU A 155 18.47 -2.62 -1.35
N LYS A 156 17.75 -2.75 -0.24
CA LYS A 156 18.04 -2.07 1.03
C LYS A 156 19.30 -2.57 1.71
N THR A 157 19.69 -3.83 1.50
CA THR A 157 20.89 -4.45 2.11
C THR A 157 22.14 -4.32 1.24
N THR A 158 22.01 -3.95 -0.04
CA THR A 158 23.13 -3.56 -0.93
C THR A 158 23.86 -2.28 -0.46
N LYS A 159 23.59 -1.80 0.76
CA LYS A 159 24.24 -0.72 1.53
C LYS A 159 25.78 -0.80 1.64
N SER A 160 26.42 -1.86 1.17
CA SER A 160 27.89 -1.95 1.01
C SER A 160 28.42 -1.36 -0.30
N SER A 161 27.56 -0.80 -1.15
CA SER A 161 27.98 -0.11 -2.38
C SER A 161 28.82 1.12 -2.07
N SER A 162 29.98 1.24 -2.75
CA SER A 162 30.86 2.41 -2.67
C SER A 162 30.14 3.72 -2.98
N VAL A 163 29.07 3.68 -3.78
CA VAL A 163 28.23 4.84 -4.11
C VAL A 163 27.44 5.34 -2.89
N TYR A 164 26.96 4.45 -2.03
CA TYR A 164 26.22 4.79 -0.80
C TYR A 164 27.16 5.39 0.26
N GLU A 165 28.33 4.79 0.45
CA GLU A 165 29.35 5.32 1.36
C GLU A 165 29.96 6.63 0.83
N GLN A 166 30.04 6.82 -0.49
CA GLN A 166 30.42 8.10 -1.09
C GLN A 166 29.34 9.18 -0.88
N ALA A 167 28.05 8.84 -1.02
CA ALA A 167 26.95 9.78 -0.78
C ALA A 167 26.91 10.29 0.68
N LYS A 168 27.25 9.44 1.66
CA LYS A 168 27.48 9.83 3.07
C LYS A 168 28.67 10.78 3.23
N LYS A 169 29.80 10.47 2.59
CA LYS A 169 31.04 11.29 2.65
C LYS A 169 30.87 12.65 1.98
N ASP A 170 30.08 12.74 0.92
CA ASP A 170 29.82 13.97 0.17
C ASP A 170 28.84 14.91 0.89
N ASN A 171 28.54 14.67 2.18
CA ASN A 171 27.63 15.49 3.01
C ASN A 171 26.27 15.74 2.35
N ARG A 172 25.80 14.80 1.53
CA ARG A 172 24.44 14.81 0.96
C ARG A 172 23.40 14.30 1.95
N VAL A 173 23.76 14.19 3.23
CA VAL A 173 22.80 14.19 4.34
C VAL A 173 22.33 15.63 4.46
N LEU A 174 21.17 15.93 3.88
CA LEU A 174 20.55 17.24 4.08
C LEU A 174 20.04 17.30 5.54
N ARG A 175 20.21 18.46 6.17
CA ARG A 175 19.67 18.78 7.50
C ARG A 175 18.15 18.68 7.52
#